data_AF-K2EXX9-F1
#
_entry.id   AF-K2EXX9-F1
#
_cell.length_a   1.000
_cell.length_b   1.000
_cell.length_c   1.000
_cell.angle_alpha   90.00
_cell.angle_beta   90.00
_cell.angle_gamma   90.00
#
_symmetry.space_group_name_H-M   'P 1'
#
loop_
_entity.id
_entity.type
_entity.pdbx_description
1 polymer ?
#
loop_
_entity_poly.entity_id
_entity_poly.type
_entity_poly.pdbx_seq_one_letter_code
_entity_poly.pdbx_strand_id
1 'polypeptide(L)'
;MDFKKILVDFLTSFLIVCNRFIGLILDPYKTMRKISLEKDYWQPGIIIGLIFIYFKFIYYLREKMYPATFIYGSFIINFLLTIIFFYFLAKLFSKNKKEISFSSFLFTFSYSLFPTLIWFLSTSILFIFLPPPRTLSLLGKGFSIIFVTYSLNLLAWKIILVYLAVRFSAKQNFFRIFYMIALYLSWFIPYSIFLYQFKLFRIPFI
;
A
#
# COMPACT_ATOMS: atom_id res chain seq x y z
N MET A 1 23.41 21.37 -9.38
CA MET A 1 22.92 20.54 -8.27
C MET A 1 24.08 19.70 -7.77
N ASP A 2 24.38 19.76 -6.48
CA ASP A 2 25.52 19.04 -5.91
C ASP A 2 25.15 17.56 -5.73
N PHE A 3 25.73 16.67 -6.53
CA PHE A 3 25.41 15.23 -6.54
C PHE A 3 25.56 14.60 -5.15
N LYS A 4 26.56 15.07 -4.39
CA LYS A 4 26.78 14.62 -3.00
C LYS A 4 25.58 14.90 -2.10
N LYS A 5 24.95 16.07 -2.24
CA LYS A 5 23.80 16.46 -1.43
C LYS A 5 22.59 15.58 -1.72
N ILE A 6 22.29 15.34 -3.00
CA ILE A 6 21.19 14.47 -3.42
C ILE A 6 21.37 13.04 -2.86
N LEU A 7 22.60 12.53 -2.92
CA LEU A 7 22.93 11.20 -2.41
C LEU A 7 22.73 11.10 -0.89
N VAL A 8 23.19 12.11 -0.14
CA VAL A 8 23.00 12.16 1.32
C VAL A 8 21.52 12.27 1.68
N ASP A 9 20.76 13.12 1.00
CA ASP A 9 19.32 13.27 1.21
C ASP A 9 18.61 11.93 0.97
N PHE A 10 18.87 11.28 -0.17
CA PHE A 10 18.28 9.97 -0.51
C PHE A 10 18.60 8.88 0.51
N LEU A 11 19.87 8.74 0.93
CA LEU A 11 20.27 7.73 1.92
C LEU A 11 19.61 7.99 3.27
N THR A 12 19.52 9.26 3.68
CA THR A 12 18.85 9.65 4.92
C THR A 12 17.37 9.28 4.87
N SER A 13 16.68 9.61 3.78
CA SER A 13 15.28 9.23 3.57
C SER A 13 15.08 7.72 3.56
N PHE A 14 16.00 6.96 2.95
CA PHE A 14 15.97 5.50 2.95
C PHE A 14 16.06 4.91 4.36
N LEU A 15 17.01 5.40 5.17
CA LEU A 15 17.14 4.98 6.57
C LEU A 15 15.89 5.33 7.39
N ILE A 16 15.30 6.50 7.15
CA ILE A 16 14.03 6.90 7.79
C ILE A 16 12.91 5.94 7.37
N VAL A 17 12.78 5.60 6.09
CA VAL A 17 11.78 4.64 5.60
C VAL A 17 11.94 3.29 6.29
N CYS A 18 13.17 2.76 6.41
CA CYS A 18 13.44 1.51 7.12
C CYS A 18 13.06 1.57 8.61
N ASN A 19 13.43 2.66 9.31
CA ASN A 19 13.08 2.83 10.72
C ASN A 19 11.56 2.96 10.92
N ARG A 20 10.89 3.75 10.07
CA ARG A 20 9.43 3.88 10.07
C ARG A 20 8.75 2.57 9.75
N PHE A 21 9.29 1.76 8.85
CA PHE A 21 8.77 0.42 8.56
C PHE A 21 8.76 -0.48 9.81
N ILE A 22 9.88 -0.54 10.55
CA ILE A 22 9.94 -1.26 11.84
C ILE A 22 8.92 -0.68 12.82
N GLY A 23 8.82 0.65 12.90
CA GLY A 23 7.85 1.34 13.73
C GLY A 23 6.38 1.05 13.37
N LEU A 24 6.07 0.71 12.12
CA LEU A 24 4.71 0.33 11.69
C LEU A 24 4.32 -1.08 12.17
N ILE A 25 5.31 -1.93 12.43
CA ILE A 25 5.10 -3.27 12.99
C ILE A 25 4.91 -3.18 14.51
N LEU A 26 5.79 -2.42 15.19
CA LEU A 26 5.80 -2.35 16.65
C LEU A 26 4.74 -1.37 17.23
N ASP A 27 4.67 -0.16 16.68
CA ASP A 27 3.85 0.95 17.20
C ASP A 27 3.11 1.67 16.05
N PRO A 28 2.20 0.98 15.32
CA PRO A 28 1.58 1.52 14.10
C PRO A 28 0.89 2.88 14.32
N TYR A 29 0.24 3.06 15.48
CA TYR A 29 -0.44 4.31 15.83
C TYR A 29 0.54 5.50 15.95
N LYS A 30 1.58 5.37 16.78
CA LYS A 30 2.56 6.45 17.01
C LYS A 30 3.33 6.74 15.72
N THR A 31 3.67 5.70 14.97
CA THR A 31 4.45 5.82 13.75
C THR A 31 3.65 6.50 12.63
N MET A 32 2.40 6.10 12.39
CA MET A 32 1.54 6.77 11.39
C MET A 32 1.27 8.24 11.73
N ARG A 33 1.11 8.56 13.02
CA ARG A 33 0.98 9.97 13.46
C ARG A 33 2.22 10.78 13.06
N LYS A 34 3.42 10.25 13.26
CA LYS A 34 4.67 10.92 12.86
C LYS A 34 4.75 11.06 11.33
N ILE A 35 4.46 9.99 10.60
CA ILE A 35 4.46 9.97 9.11
C ILE A 35 3.54 11.04 8.51
N SER A 36 2.36 11.27 9.09
CA SER A 36 1.42 12.28 8.59
C SER A 36 1.94 13.74 8.62
N LEU A 37 2.99 13.99 9.40
CA LEU A 37 3.61 15.31 9.58
C LEU A 37 4.93 15.46 8.80
N GLU A 38 5.37 14.40 8.13
CA GLU A 38 6.60 14.40 7.35
C GLU A 38 6.47 15.30 6.12
N LYS A 39 7.61 15.80 5.64
CA LYS A 39 7.71 16.70 4.47
C LYS A 39 8.71 16.22 3.42
N ASP A 40 9.43 15.14 3.71
CA ASP A 40 10.50 14.62 2.87
C ASP A 40 9.95 13.68 1.78
N TYR A 41 9.68 14.24 0.60
CA TYR A 41 9.05 13.55 -0.53
C TYR A 41 9.90 12.41 -1.13
N TRP A 42 11.19 12.31 -0.77
CA TRP A 42 11.98 11.14 -1.12
C TRP A 42 11.43 9.86 -0.50
N GLN A 43 10.76 9.92 0.67
CA GLN A 43 10.24 8.72 1.32
C GLN A 43 9.09 8.06 0.51
N PRO A 44 7.99 8.75 0.13
CA PRO A 44 7.02 8.19 -0.82
C PRO A 44 7.66 7.73 -2.13
N GLY A 45 8.63 8.48 -2.65
CA GLY A 45 9.36 8.14 -3.88
C GLY A 45 10.08 6.79 -3.78
N ILE A 46 10.78 6.54 -2.66
CA ILE A 46 11.45 5.26 -2.39
C ILE A 46 10.43 4.12 -2.33
N ILE A 47 9.31 4.29 -1.61
CA ILE A 47 8.28 3.25 -1.47
C ILE A 47 7.65 2.91 -2.83
N ILE A 48 7.30 3.94 -3.61
CA ILE A 48 6.74 3.79 -4.95
C ILE A 48 7.78 3.14 -5.90
N GLY A 49 9.06 3.49 -5.76
CA GLY A 49 10.17 2.85 -6.48
C GLY A 49 10.34 1.37 -6.15
N LEU A 50 10.19 0.97 -4.87
CA LEU A 50 10.20 -0.45 -4.48
C LEU A 50 9.06 -1.23 -5.15
N ILE A 51 7.89 -0.62 -5.31
CA ILE A 51 6.76 -1.23 -6.02
C ILE A 51 7.06 -1.38 -7.51
N PHE A 52 7.75 -0.42 -8.12
CA PHE A 52 8.22 -0.56 -9.51
C PHE A 52 9.15 -1.77 -9.67
N ILE A 53 10.13 -1.91 -8.76
CA ILE A 53 11.05 -3.06 -8.73
C ILE A 53 10.26 -4.37 -8.61
N TYR A 54 9.26 -4.41 -7.73
CA TYR A 54 8.37 -5.56 -7.62
C TYR A 54 7.65 -5.88 -8.94
N PHE A 55 7.06 -4.89 -9.62
CA PHE A 55 6.36 -5.14 -10.89
C PHE A 55 7.29 -5.66 -11.98
N LYS A 56 8.53 -5.17 -12.01
CA LYS A 56 9.58 -5.70 -12.90
C LYS A 56 9.92 -7.15 -12.54
N PHE A 57 10.15 -7.44 -11.27
CA PHE A 57 10.42 -8.80 -10.80
C PHE A 57 9.31 -9.79 -11.21
N ILE A 58 8.06 -9.43 -10.99
CA ILE A 58 6.92 -10.30 -11.35
C ILE A 58 6.71 -10.43 -12.85
N TYR A 59 7.07 -9.43 -13.64
CA TYR A 59 6.98 -9.51 -15.09
C TYR A 59 7.90 -10.60 -15.66
N TYR A 60 9.07 -10.80 -15.06
CA TYR A 60 9.96 -11.91 -15.45
C TYR A 60 9.44 -13.28 -14.99
N LEU A 61 8.72 -13.34 -13.86
CA LEU A 61 8.21 -14.60 -13.31
C LEU A 61 6.91 -15.10 -13.95
N ARG A 62 6.16 -14.24 -14.63
CA ARG A 62 4.83 -14.58 -15.17
C ARG A 62 4.75 -14.18 -16.64
N GLU A 63 4.27 -15.09 -17.48
CA GLU A 63 3.84 -14.73 -18.83
C GLU A 63 2.69 -13.72 -18.74
N LYS A 64 2.96 -12.47 -19.12
CA LYS A 64 2.00 -11.37 -19.01
C LYS A 64 1.73 -10.72 -20.35
N MET A 65 0.46 -10.43 -20.56
CA MET A 65 -0.07 -9.73 -21.73
C MET A 65 0.38 -8.26 -21.79
N TYR A 66 0.68 -7.63 -20.65
CA TYR A 66 1.06 -6.22 -20.57
C TYR A 66 2.47 -6.01 -20.01
N PRO A 67 3.23 -5.02 -20.52
CA PRO A 67 4.53 -4.64 -19.98
C PRO A 67 4.45 -4.19 -18.52
N ALA A 68 5.50 -4.48 -17.73
CA ALA A 68 5.60 -4.06 -16.32
C ALA A 68 5.36 -2.55 -16.11
N THR A 69 5.89 -1.72 -17.01
CA THR A 69 5.77 -0.25 -16.94
C THR A 69 4.32 0.21 -17.06
N PHE A 70 3.52 -0.45 -17.91
CA PHE A 70 2.10 -0.12 -18.08
C PHE A 70 1.29 -0.46 -16.83
N ILE A 71 1.50 -1.65 -16.26
CA ILE A 71 0.83 -2.08 -15.03
C ILE A 71 1.22 -1.15 -13.86
N TYR A 72 2.49 -0.78 -13.77
CA TYR A 72 2.96 0.18 -12.77
C TYR A 72 2.34 1.57 -12.94
N GLY A 73 2.20 2.07 -14.17
CA GLY A 73 1.50 3.32 -14.45
C GLY A 73 0.04 3.27 -14.02
N SER A 74 -0.65 2.16 -14.32
CA SER A 74 -2.02 1.93 -13.84
C SER A 74 -2.10 1.88 -12.30
N PHE A 75 -1.10 1.28 -11.64
CA PHE A 75 -1.00 1.29 -10.19
C PHE A 75 -0.88 2.72 -9.64
N ILE A 76 0.00 3.56 -10.21
CA ILE A 76 0.15 4.96 -9.78
C ILE A 76 -1.17 5.72 -9.93
N ILE A 77 -1.86 5.57 -11.06
CA ILE A 77 -3.16 6.23 -11.30
C ILE A 77 -4.15 5.81 -10.22
N ASN A 78 -4.28 4.51 -9.95
CA ASN A 78 -5.19 4.00 -8.93
C ASN A 78 -4.83 4.45 -7.51
N PHE A 79 -3.54 4.50 -7.20
CA PHE A 79 -3.04 4.97 -5.92
C PHE A 79 -3.38 6.45 -5.72
N LEU A 80 -3.14 7.28 -6.74
CA LEU A 80 -3.50 8.70 -6.73
C LEU A 80 -5.01 8.89 -6.67
N LEU A 81 -5.81 8.13 -7.42
CA LEU A 81 -7.28 8.17 -7.35
C LEU A 81 -7.77 7.89 -5.92
N THR A 82 -7.17 6.92 -5.24
CA THR A 82 -7.51 6.59 -3.84
C THR A 82 -7.17 7.74 -2.90
N ILE A 83 -5.96 8.32 -3.00
CA ILE A 83 -5.55 9.50 -2.21
C ILE A 83 -6.50 10.67 -2.46
N ILE A 84 -6.77 10.96 -3.73
CA ILE A 84 -7.61 12.06 -4.18
C ILE A 84 -9.03 11.89 -3.64
N PHE A 85 -9.60 10.68 -3.73
CA PHE A 85 -10.93 10.36 -3.21
C PHE A 85 -11.03 10.67 -1.72
N PHE A 86 -10.11 10.14 -0.91
CA PHE A 86 -10.14 10.39 0.54
C PHE A 86 -9.86 11.86 0.90
N TYR A 87 -8.97 12.52 0.16
CA TYR A 87 -8.70 13.94 0.35
C TYR A 87 -9.92 14.83 0.06
N PHE A 88 -10.65 14.56 -1.04
CA PHE A 88 -11.86 15.29 -1.38
C PHE A 88 -12.97 15.06 -0.34
N LEU A 89 -13.21 13.81 0.08
CA LEU A 89 -14.18 13.51 1.13
C LEU A 89 -13.80 14.18 2.46
N ALA A 90 -12.52 14.16 2.83
CA ALA A 90 -12.04 14.83 4.03
C ALA A 90 -12.31 16.34 3.98
N LYS A 91 -12.07 16.98 2.82
CA LYS A 91 -12.39 18.40 2.62
C LYS A 91 -13.88 18.71 2.62
N LEU A 92 -14.72 17.77 2.18
CA LEU A 92 -16.17 17.93 2.17
C LEU A 92 -16.74 17.87 3.60
N PHE A 93 -16.24 16.95 4.44
CA PHE A 93 -16.73 16.80 5.81
C PHE A 93 -16.09 17.74 6.83
N SER A 94 -14.95 18.34 6.52
CA SER A 94 -14.26 19.25 7.43
C SER A 94 -14.76 20.68 7.35
N LYS A 95 -15.04 21.29 8.51
CA LYS A 95 -15.31 22.73 8.62
C LYS A 95 -14.04 23.55 8.39
N ASN A 96 -12.87 23.02 8.76
CA ASN A 96 -11.57 23.68 8.61
C ASN A 96 -10.76 23.08 7.45
N LYS A 97 -11.12 23.46 6.22
CA LYS A 97 -10.47 22.96 4.99
C LYS A 97 -8.96 23.26 4.91
N LYS A 98 -8.46 24.29 5.60
CA LYS A 98 -7.05 24.71 5.58
C LYS A 98 -6.12 23.75 6.33
N GLU A 99 -6.63 22.97 7.28
CA GLU A 99 -5.81 22.06 8.10
C GLU A 99 -5.53 20.70 7.44
N ILE A 100 -6.21 20.42 6.34
CA ILE A 100 -6.12 19.17 5.58
C ILE A 100 -5.09 19.34 4.49
N SER A 101 -3.95 18.67 4.65
CA SER A 101 -2.87 18.69 3.66
C SER A 101 -2.93 17.44 2.77
N PHE A 102 -2.79 17.61 1.46
CA PHE A 102 -2.68 16.49 0.52
C PHE A 102 -1.43 15.64 0.80
N SER A 103 -0.35 16.29 1.23
CA SER A 103 0.91 15.64 1.59
C SER A 103 0.70 14.58 2.67
N SER A 104 -0.04 14.88 3.74
CA SER A 104 -0.35 13.90 4.80
C SER A 104 -0.98 12.61 4.25
N PHE A 105 -1.91 12.73 3.27
CA PHE A 105 -2.48 11.56 2.61
C PHE A 105 -1.44 10.81 1.79
N LEU A 106 -0.66 11.51 0.95
CA LEU A 106 0.39 10.90 0.14
C LEU A 106 1.35 10.07 1.01
N PHE A 107 1.89 10.66 2.08
CA PHE A 107 2.81 9.95 2.98
C PHE A 107 2.15 8.76 3.65
N THR A 108 1.04 8.97 4.34
CA THR A 108 0.41 7.88 5.11
C THR A 108 -0.09 6.74 4.22
N PHE A 109 -0.65 7.04 3.04
CA PHE A 109 -1.06 6.02 2.09
C PHE A 109 0.13 5.31 1.47
N SER A 110 1.25 6.00 1.16
CA SER A 110 2.46 5.34 0.68
C SER A 110 2.97 4.32 1.70
N TYR A 111 3.07 4.71 2.97
CA TYR A 111 3.47 3.79 4.03
C TYR A 111 2.46 2.66 4.28
N SER A 112 1.17 2.85 3.96
CA SER A 112 0.17 1.77 4.02
C SER A 112 0.34 0.69 2.94
N LEU A 113 1.24 0.88 1.95
CA LEU A 113 1.49 -0.10 0.89
C LEU A 113 2.43 -1.24 1.34
N PHE A 114 3.12 -1.07 2.47
CA PHE A 114 4.08 -2.05 2.96
C PHE A 114 3.49 -3.46 3.20
N PRO A 115 2.35 -3.63 3.88
CA PRO A 115 1.75 -4.96 4.05
C PRO A 115 1.47 -5.63 2.70
N THR A 116 0.99 -4.85 1.72
CA THR A 116 0.72 -5.33 0.37
C THR A 116 2.02 -5.74 -0.34
N LEU A 117 3.07 -4.93 -0.26
CA LEU A 117 4.38 -5.23 -0.86
C LEU A 117 4.97 -6.52 -0.28
N ILE A 118 4.92 -6.69 1.05
CA ILE A 118 5.40 -7.89 1.73
C ILE A 118 4.58 -9.11 1.28
N TRP A 119 3.25 -9.01 1.30
CA TRP A 119 2.39 -10.12 0.90
C TRP A 119 2.69 -10.57 -0.53
N PHE A 120 2.82 -9.61 -1.44
CA PHE A 120 3.13 -9.86 -2.83
C PHE A 120 4.53 -10.42 -3.06
N LEU A 121 5.55 -9.92 -2.37
CA LEU A 121 6.90 -10.51 -2.45
C LEU A 121 6.91 -11.93 -1.91
N SER A 122 6.34 -12.17 -0.72
CA SER A 122 6.30 -13.50 -0.11
C SER A 122 5.54 -14.50 -0.97
N THR A 123 4.38 -14.14 -1.52
CA THR A 123 3.61 -15.03 -2.41
C THR A 123 4.36 -15.36 -3.69
N SER A 124 5.11 -14.39 -4.23
CA SER A 124 5.93 -14.59 -5.43
C SER A 124 7.13 -15.49 -5.16
N ILE A 125 7.80 -15.30 -4.03
CA ILE A 125 8.92 -16.15 -3.58
C ILE A 125 8.41 -17.58 -3.31
N LEU A 126 7.29 -17.72 -2.59
CA LEU A 126 6.67 -19.02 -2.35
C LEU A 126 6.28 -19.70 -3.66
N PHE A 127 5.78 -18.97 -4.66
CA PHE A 127 5.46 -19.55 -5.96
C PHE A 127 6.68 -20.17 -6.67
N ILE A 128 7.87 -19.62 -6.46
CA ILE A 128 9.12 -20.15 -7.04
C ILE A 128 9.58 -21.40 -6.27
N PHE A 129 9.65 -21.34 -4.95
CA PHE A 129 10.26 -22.40 -4.14
C PHE A 129 9.29 -23.52 -3.73
N LEU A 130 8.03 -23.16 -3.49
CA LEU A 130 6.99 -24.01 -2.92
C LEU A 130 5.66 -23.73 -3.65
N PRO A 131 5.52 -24.13 -4.92
CA PRO A 131 4.26 -23.95 -5.63
C PRO A 131 3.14 -24.61 -4.80
N PRO A 132 1.99 -23.93 -4.62
CA PRO A 132 0.98 -24.36 -3.67
C PRO A 132 0.58 -25.81 -3.95
N PRO A 133 0.75 -26.72 -2.97
CA PRO A 133 0.47 -28.13 -3.17
C PRO A 133 -1.02 -28.30 -3.48
N ARG A 134 -1.34 -28.73 -4.70
CA ARG A 134 -2.72 -29.06 -5.11
C ARG A 134 -3.15 -30.45 -4.61
N THR A 135 -2.55 -30.92 -3.52
CA THR A 135 -2.74 -32.27 -2.99
C THR A 135 -3.35 -32.21 -1.59
N LEU A 136 -4.24 -33.16 -1.28
CA LEU A 136 -4.88 -33.28 0.05
C LEU A 136 -3.94 -33.87 1.13
N SER A 137 -2.63 -33.88 0.88
CA SER A 137 -1.63 -34.41 1.81
C SER A 137 -1.59 -33.62 3.11
N LEU A 138 -1.16 -34.26 4.21
CA LEU A 138 -1.03 -33.62 5.52
C LEU A 138 -0.14 -32.37 5.46
N LEU A 139 0.99 -32.46 4.73
CA LEU A 139 1.90 -31.33 4.49
C LEU A 139 1.23 -30.21 3.70
N GLY A 140 0.42 -30.54 2.68
CA GLY A 140 -0.33 -29.56 1.90
C GLY A 140 -1.39 -28.81 2.73
N LYS A 141 -2.12 -29.52 3.59
CA LYS A 141 -3.06 -28.91 4.55
C LYS A 141 -2.35 -28.00 5.55
N GLY A 142 -1.23 -28.46 6.13
CA GLY A 142 -0.42 -27.67 7.06
C GLY A 142 0.10 -26.37 6.43
N PHE A 143 0.67 -26.46 5.22
CA PHE A 143 1.12 -25.29 4.46
C PHE A 143 -0.02 -24.31 4.19
N SER A 144 -1.19 -24.82 3.81
CA SER A 144 -2.36 -23.99 3.51
C SER A 144 -2.84 -23.21 4.74
N ILE A 145 -2.89 -23.85 5.92
CA ILE A 145 -3.25 -23.19 7.18
C ILE A 145 -2.27 -22.06 7.52
N ILE A 146 -0.96 -22.34 7.41
CA ILE A 146 0.09 -21.34 7.67
C ILE A 146 -0.03 -20.16 6.70
N PHE A 147 -0.19 -20.44 5.41
CA PHE A 147 -0.29 -19.41 4.37
C PHE A 147 -1.54 -18.55 4.51
N VAL A 148 -2.70 -19.14 4.83
CA VAL A 148 -3.95 -18.41 5.06
C VAL A 148 -3.82 -17.54 6.31
N THR A 149 -3.30 -18.08 7.41
CA THR A 149 -3.07 -17.31 8.65
C THR A 149 -2.14 -16.13 8.40
N TYR A 150 -1.04 -16.35 7.67
CA TYR A 150 -0.12 -15.29 7.26
C TYR A 150 -0.80 -14.19 6.43
N SER A 151 -1.59 -14.59 5.42
CA SER A 151 -2.29 -13.64 4.55
C SER A 151 -3.36 -12.85 5.30
N LEU A 152 -4.10 -13.49 6.21
CA LEU A 152 -5.08 -12.81 7.07
C LEU A 152 -4.42 -11.80 8.02
N ASN A 153 -3.27 -12.15 8.59
CA ASN A 153 -2.54 -11.23 9.46
C ASN A 153 -2.07 -9.97 8.69
N LEU A 154 -1.54 -10.14 7.48
CA LEU A 154 -1.16 -9.00 6.63
C LEU A 154 -2.35 -8.18 6.17
N LEU A 155 -3.50 -8.82 5.89
CA LEU A 155 -4.74 -8.12 5.57
C LEU A 155 -5.23 -7.28 6.76
N ALA A 156 -5.24 -7.84 7.96
CA ALA A 156 -5.58 -7.11 9.18
C ALA A 156 -4.64 -5.92 9.40
N TRP A 157 -3.34 -6.12 9.22
CA TRP A 157 -2.36 -5.04 9.31
C TRP A 157 -2.61 -3.95 8.26
N LYS A 158 -2.90 -4.32 7.01
CA LYS A 158 -3.30 -3.37 5.95
C LYS A 158 -4.51 -2.54 6.35
N ILE A 159 -5.58 -3.19 6.85
CA ILE A 159 -6.81 -2.50 7.27
C ILE A 159 -6.50 -1.49 8.39
N ILE A 160 -5.69 -1.88 9.39
CA ILE A 160 -5.27 -0.99 10.47
C ILE A 160 -4.49 0.22 9.91
N LEU A 161 -3.53 -0.01 9.02
CA LEU A 161 -2.74 1.08 8.44
C LEU A 161 -3.58 2.02 7.56
N VAL A 162 -4.53 1.49 6.77
CA VAL A 162 -5.45 2.32 5.97
C VAL A 162 -6.35 3.16 6.88
N TYR A 163 -6.91 2.56 7.93
CA TYR A 163 -7.69 3.30 8.92
C TYR A 163 -6.87 4.42 9.56
N LEU A 164 -5.63 4.15 9.99
CA LEU A 164 -4.75 5.15 10.59
C LEU A 164 -4.34 6.23 9.58
N ALA A 165 -4.09 5.87 8.32
CA ALA A 165 -3.76 6.81 7.26
C ALA A 165 -4.88 7.82 7.04
N VAL A 166 -6.13 7.34 6.94
CA VAL A 166 -7.31 8.22 6.85
C VAL A 166 -7.47 9.04 8.13
N ARG A 167 -7.34 8.41 9.31
CA ARG A 167 -7.51 9.09 10.61
C ARG A 167 -6.57 10.29 10.77
N PHE A 168 -5.27 10.09 10.57
CA PHE A 168 -4.29 11.15 10.80
C PHE A 168 -4.26 12.19 9.68
N SER A 169 -4.58 11.80 8.45
CA SER A 169 -4.61 12.74 7.32
C SER A 169 -5.89 13.58 7.28
N ALA A 170 -7.05 12.96 7.54
CA ALA A 170 -8.34 13.65 7.50
C ALA A 170 -8.69 14.38 8.81
N LYS A 171 -8.09 13.96 9.94
CA LYS A 171 -8.35 14.49 11.30
C LYS A 171 -9.85 14.49 11.65
N GLN A 172 -10.60 13.49 11.18
CA GLN A 172 -12.04 13.37 11.40
C GLN A 172 -12.36 12.45 12.58
N ASN A 173 -13.60 12.53 13.06
CA ASN A 173 -14.15 11.62 14.05
C ASN A 173 -14.31 10.19 13.49
N PHE A 174 -14.31 9.20 14.38
CA PHE A 174 -14.38 7.77 14.04
C PHE A 174 -15.50 7.43 13.04
N PHE A 175 -16.73 7.86 13.32
CA PHE A 175 -17.89 7.57 12.46
C PHE A 175 -17.74 8.12 11.04
N ARG A 176 -17.15 9.31 10.89
CA ARG A 176 -16.91 9.91 9.58
C ARG A 176 -15.86 9.14 8.79
N ILE A 177 -14.80 8.68 9.46
CA ILE A 177 -13.78 7.83 8.84
C ILE A 177 -14.42 6.52 8.35
N PHE A 178 -15.25 5.88 9.18
CA PHE A 178 -15.95 4.66 8.79
C PHE A 178 -16.86 4.90 7.56
N TYR A 179 -17.61 6.00 7.56
CA TYR A 179 -18.43 6.39 6.41
C TYR A 179 -17.60 6.65 5.14
N MET A 180 -16.46 7.33 5.25
CA MET A 180 -15.54 7.55 4.13
C MET A 180 -15.01 6.23 3.56
N ILE A 181 -14.66 5.27 4.41
CA ILE A 181 -14.20 3.94 4.00
C ILE A 181 -15.34 3.16 3.34
N ALA A 182 -16.56 3.21 3.88
CA ALA A 182 -17.72 2.56 3.29
C ALA A 182 -18.04 3.11 1.88
N LEU A 183 -18.01 4.43 1.72
CA LEU A 183 -18.16 5.07 0.41
C LEU A 183 -17.05 4.67 -0.57
N TYR A 184 -15.81 4.61 -0.09
CA TYR A 184 -14.68 4.14 -0.90
C TYR A 184 -14.91 2.71 -1.39
N LEU A 185 -15.29 1.80 -0.51
CA LEU A 185 -15.53 0.40 -0.85
C LEU A 185 -16.70 0.23 -1.83
N SER A 186 -17.78 0.99 -1.66
CA SER A 186 -18.92 0.94 -2.58
C SER A 186 -18.56 1.28 -4.02
N TRP A 187 -17.57 2.16 -4.22
CA TRP A 187 -17.06 2.51 -5.55
C TRP A 187 -15.93 1.58 -6.00
N PHE A 188 -15.00 1.27 -5.09
CA PHE A 188 -13.79 0.53 -5.40
C PHE A 188 -14.05 -0.95 -5.71
N ILE A 189 -15.03 -1.58 -5.06
CA ILE A 189 -15.34 -3.00 -5.29
C ILE A 189 -15.79 -3.22 -6.75
N PRO A 190 -16.81 -2.52 -7.30
CA PRO A 190 -17.18 -2.63 -8.71
C PRO A 190 -16.01 -2.35 -9.66
N TYR A 191 -15.23 -1.30 -9.36
CA TYR A 191 -14.07 -0.91 -10.15
C TYR A 191 -12.97 -1.99 -10.15
N SER A 192 -12.74 -2.66 -9.02
CA SER A 192 -11.76 -3.74 -8.92
C SER A 192 -12.17 -4.98 -9.75
N ILE A 193 -13.47 -5.28 -9.82
CA ILE A 193 -14.01 -6.35 -10.67
C ILE A 193 -13.76 -6.04 -12.14
N PHE A 194 -13.97 -4.78 -12.54
CA PHE A 194 -13.65 -4.32 -13.89
C PHE A 194 -12.16 -4.52 -14.19
N LEU A 195 -11.24 -4.04 -13.32
CA LEU A 195 -9.80 -4.24 -13.50
C LEU A 195 -9.37 -5.72 -13.60
N TYR A 196 -10.06 -6.60 -12.87
CA TYR A 196 -9.85 -8.04 -12.94
C TYR A 196 -10.26 -8.62 -14.29
N GLN A 197 -11.42 -8.23 -14.82
CA GLN A 197 -11.93 -8.69 -16.13
C GLN A 197 -10.99 -8.29 -17.27
N PHE A 198 -10.43 -7.07 -17.24
CA PHE A 198 -9.42 -6.60 -18.21
C PHE A 198 -8.02 -7.18 -17.99
N LYS A 199 -7.84 -8.12 -17.04
CA LYS A 199 -6.56 -8.78 -16.71
C LYS A 199 -5.44 -7.79 -16.32
N LEU A 200 -5.77 -6.55 -15.96
CA LEU A 200 -4.80 -5.53 -15.53
C LEU A 200 -4.25 -5.87 -14.14
N PHE A 201 -5.16 -6.18 -13.21
CA PHE A 201 -4.82 -6.62 -11.87
C PHE A 201 -5.62 -7.87 -11.53
N ARG A 202 -4.95 -9.04 -11.49
CA ARG A 202 -5.57 -10.28 -10.98
C ARG A 202 -5.78 -10.23 -9.46
N ILE A 203 -5.02 -9.37 -8.77
CA ILE A 203 -5.18 -9.09 -7.35
C ILE A 203 -5.07 -7.57 -7.20
N PRO A 204 -6.08 -6.88 -6.65
CA PRO A 204 -6.04 -5.44 -6.47
C PRO A 204 -4.89 -5.05 -5.53
N PHE A 205 -4.10 -4.06 -5.97
CA PHE A 205 -2.87 -3.62 -5.31
C PHE A 205 -3.10 -2.64 -4.16
N ILE A 206 -4.32 -2.12 -4.03
CA ILE A 206 -4.68 -0.99 -3.17
C ILE A 206 -5.76 -1.43 -2.19
#